data_AF-A0A7S3TAM5-F1
#
_entry.id   AF-A0A7S3TAM5-F1
#
_cell.length_a   1.000
_cell.length_b   1.000
_cell.length_c   1.000
_cell.angle_alpha   90.00
_cell.angle_beta   90.00
_cell.angle_gamma   90.00
#
_symmetry.space_group_name_H-M   'P 1'
#
loop_
_entity.id
_entity.type
_entity.pdbx_description
1 polymer ?
#
loop_
_entity_poly.entity_id
_entity_poly.type
_entity_poly.pdbx_seq_one_letter_code
_entity_poly.pdbx_strand_id
1 'polypeptide(L)'
;SGAAYLLSLRSRPRPEVISALLALDGVGPKVADCVALFSLDQVDAIPVDTHVWRIACRDYDTSLSACRSLTPAVYERVGDLFRRRFGDHAGWVQRAATPPSPLRLAPPTHRRVAI
;
A
#
# COMPACT_ATOMS: atom_id res chain seq x y z
N SER A 1 26.50 10.46 -12.51
CA SER A 1 26.41 8.98 -12.59
C SER A 1 25.00 8.54 -12.20
N GLY A 2 24.62 7.29 -12.50
CA GLY A 2 23.29 6.75 -12.12
C GLY A 2 23.04 6.74 -10.61
N ALA A 3 24.07 6.45 -9.80
CA ALA A 3 23.96 6.47 -8.34
C ALA A 3 23.62 7.87 -7.80
N ALA A 4 24.28 8.92 -8.30
CA ALA A 4 23.99 10.29 -7.90
C ALA A 4 22.56 10.72 -8.28
N TYR A 5 22.07 10.29 -9.45
CA TYR A 5 20.69 10.53 -9.86
C TYR A 5 19.69 9.88 -8.89
N LEU A 6 19.84 8.58 -8.58
CA LEU A 6 18.94 7.88 -7.66
C LEU A 6 18.97 8.48 -6.24
N LEU A 7 20.15 8.84 -5.73
CA LEU A 7 20.25 9.49 -4.41
C LEU A 7 19.55 10.85 -4.37
N SER A 8 19.56 11.61 -5.47
CA SER A 8 18.85 12.89 -5.55
C SER A 8 17.33 12.75 -5.39
N LEU A 9 16.77 11.58 -5.74
CA LEU A 9 15.33 11.32 -5.65
C LEU A 9 14.82 11.23 -4.20
N ARG A 10 15.67 10.89 -3.22
CA ARG A 10 15.27 10.79 -1.79
C ARG A 10 14.61 12.06 -1.26
N SER A 11 15.03 13.21 -1.76
CA SER A 11 14.54 14.53 -1.33
C SER A 11 13.27 15.00 -2.05
N ARG A 12 12.77 14.23 -3.03
CA ARG A 12 11.63 14.62 -3.86
C ARG A 12 10.31 14.06 -3.33
N PRO A 13 9.17 14.69 -3.67
CA PRO A 13 7.85 14.14 -3.36
C PRO A 13 7.62 12.77 -4.01
N ARG A 14 6.90 11.86 -3.33
CA ARG A 14 6.60 10.50 -3.81
C ARG A 14 6.13 10.45 -5.27
N PRO A 15 5.17 11.26 -5.74
CA PRO A 15 4.72 11.19 -7.14
C PRO A 15 5.85 11.42 -8.15
N GLU A 16 6.78 12.33 -7.85
CA GLU A 16 7.96 12.59 -8.70
C GLU A 16 8.95 11.44 -8.64
N VAL A 17 9.17 10.85 -7.47
CA VAL A 17 10.03 9.67 -7.30
C VAL A 17 9.50 8.49 -8.12
N ILE A 18 8.21 8.19 -8.00
CA ILE A 18 7.58 7.09 -8.73
C ILE A 18 7.62 7.34 -10.24
N SER A 19 7.30 8.56 -10.70
CA SER A 19 7.38 8.91 -12.12
C SER A 19 8.80 8.76 -12.68
N ALA A 20 9.82 9.20 -11.93
CA ALA A 20 11.22 9.07 -12.31
C ALA A 20 11.67 7.60 -12.40
N LEU A 21 11.18 6.73 -11.52
CA LEU A 21 11.49 5.30 -11.54
C LEU A 21 10.78 4.57 -12.68
N LEU A 22 9.51 4.89 -12.95
CA LEU A 22 8.73 4.31 -14.04
C LEU A 22 9.27 4.65 -15.44
N ALA A 23 10.04 5.73 -15.56
CA ALA A 23 10.71 6.09 -16.80
C ALA A 23 11.92 5.19 -17.14
N LEU A 24 12.34 4.31 -16.22
CA LEU A 24 13.43 3.37 -16.44
C LEU A 24 12.91 2.10 -17.10
N ASP A 25 13.59 1.64 -18.16
CA ASP A 25 13.21 0.43 -18.87
C ASP A 25 13.16 -0.80 -17.94
N GLY A 26 12.04 -1.52 -17.99
CA GLY A 26 11.80 -2.70 -17.17
C GLY A 26 11.28 -2.42 -15.75
N VAL A 27 11.10 -1.15 -15.36
CA VAL A 27 10.56 -0.79 -14.05
C VAL A 27 9.04 -0.57 -14.13
N GLY A 28 8.28 -1.54 -13.62
CA GLY A 28 6.83 -1.41 -13.44
C GLY A 28 6.44 -0.80 -12.08
N PRO A 29 5.14 -0.49 -11.86
CA PRO A 29 4.65 0.18 -10.65
C PRO A 29 5.07 -0.48 -9.34
N LYS A 30 4.92 -1.80 -9.24
CA LYS A 30 5.33 -2.56 -8.06
C LYS A 30 6.82 -2.40 -7.76
N VAL A 31 7.66 -2.44 -8.80
CA VAL A 31 9.12 -2.31 -8.63
C VAL A 31 9.47 -0.87 -8.24
N ALA A 32 8.84 0.12 -8.88
CA ALA A 32 9.01 1.53 -8.52
C ALA A 32 8.68 1.77 -7.04
N ASP A 33 7.54 1.29 -6.55
CA ASP A 33 7.18 1.43 -5.13
C ASP A 33 8.12 0.66 -4.20
N CYS A 34 8.60 -0.54 -4.58
CA CYS A 34 9.59 -1.26 -3.76
C CYS A 34 10.87 -0.44 -3.59
N VAL A 35 11.39 0.14 -4.68
CA VAL A 35 12.59 0.97 -4.63
C VAL A 35 12.33 2.26 -3.85
N ALA A 36 11.18 2.89 -4.07
CA ALA A 36 10.78 4.10 -3.36
C ALA A 36 10.72 3.88 -1.84
N LEU A 37 10.04 2.81 -1.41
CA LEU A 37 9.85 2.45 -0.01
C LEU A 37 11.15 2.02 0.67
N PHE A 38 11.88 1.08 0.09
CA PHE A 38 13.01 0.44 0.79
C PHE A 38 14.33 1.19 0.62
N SER A 39 14.44 2.05 -0.39
CA SER A 39 15.72 2.66 -0.79
C SER A 39 15.67 4.16 -1.00
N LEU A 40 14.50 4.81 -1.04
CA LEU A 40 14.38 6.26 -1.30
C LEU A 40 13.53 7.01 -0.26
N ASP A 41 13.35 6.44 0.93
CA ASP A 41 12.66 7.05 2.09
C ASP A 41 11.19 7.43 1.85
N GLN A 42 10.54 6.85 0.84
CA GLN A 42 9.12 7.08 0.55
C GLN A 42 8.25 6.13 1.39
N VAL A 43 8.10 6.45 2.67
CA VAL A 43 7.49 5.58 3.69
C VAL A 43 6.00 5.27 3.50
N ASP A 44 5.31 6.02 2.65
CA ASP A 44 3.90 5.84 2.27
C ASP A 44 3.71 5.12 0.91
N ALA A 45 4.80 4.75 0.23
CA ALA A 45 4.75 3.96 -0.99
C ALA A 45 4.25 2.53 -0.70
N ILE A 46 3.32 2.04 -1.54
CA ILE A 46 2.65 0.75 -1.34
C ILE A 46 2.92 -0.16 -2.54
N PRO A 47 3.95 -1.02 -2.49
CA PRO A 47 4.18 -2.01 -3.54
C PRO A 47 3.03 -3.03 -3.65
N VAL A 48 2.13 -2.83 -4.61
CA VAL A 48 0.97 -3.73 -4.81
C VAL A 48 1.39 -4.93 -5.66
N ASP A 49 1.60 -6.06 -5.01
CA ASP A 49 1.73 -7.36 -5.64
C ASP A 49 0.45 -8.21 -5.52
N THR A 50 0.50 -9.47 -5.92
CA THR A 50 -0.68 -10.35 -5.86
C THR A 50 -1.15 -10.66 -4.44
N HIS A 51 -0.29 -10.52 -3.42
CA HIS A 51 -0.66 -10.75 -2.03
C HIS A 51 -1.34 -9.52 -1.45
N VAL A 52 -0.75 -8.33 -1.65
CA VAL A 52 -1.36 -7.05 -1.27
C VAL A 52 -2.71 -6.87 -1.95
N TRP A 53 -2.82 -7.22 -3.23
CA TRP A 53 -4.08 -7.25 -3.97
C TRP A 53 -5.14 -8.14 -3.31
N ARG A 54 -4.78 -9.37 -2.93
CA ARG A 54 -5.70 -10.30 -2.28
C ARG A 54 -6.18 -9.80 -0.92
N ILE A 55 -5.30 -9.18 -0.14
CA ILE A 55 -5.66 -8.52 1.12
C ILE A 55 -6.61 -7.35 0.86
N ALA A 56 -6.31 -6.50 -0.12
CA ALA A 56 -7.17 -5.37 -0.52
C ALA A 56 -8.59 -5.83 -0.83
N CYS A 57 -8.74 -6.85 -1.68
CA CYS A 57 -10.03 -7.41 -2.05
C CYS A 57 -10.77 -8.06 -0.87
N ARG A 58 -10.06 -8.69 0.07
CA ARG A 58 -10.67 -9.44 1.18
C ARG A 58 -11.06 -8.53 2.35
N ASP A 59 -10.17 -7.62 2.73
CA ASP A 59 -10.22 -6.94 4.03
C ASP A 59 -10.58 -5.46 3.94
N TYR A 60 -10.38 -4.83 2.78
CA TYR A 60 -10.53 -3.37 2.64
C TYR A 60 -11.63 -2.96 1.68
N ASP A 61 -11.75 -3.62 0.52
CA ASP A 61 -12.72 -3.27 -0.50
C ASP A 61 -13.06 -4.46 -1.40
N THR A 62 -14.19 -5.11 -1.10
CA THR A 62 -14.64 -6.30 -1.84
C THR A 62 -15.00 -6.00 -3.30
N SER A 63 -15.29 -4.75 -3.66
CA SER A 63 -15.59 -4.39 -5.05
C SER A 63 -14.38 -4.52 -5.98
N LEU A 64 -13.16 -4.52 -5.42
CA LEU A 64 -11.92 -4.77 -6.17
C LEU A 64 -11.89 -6.18 -6.78
N SER A 65 -12.60 -7.15 -6.21
CA SER A 65 -12.69 -8.51 -6.75
C SER A 65 -13.36 -8.58 -8.14
N ALA A 66 -14.14 -7.56 -8.50
CA ALA A 66 -14.74 -7.45 -9.84
C ALA A 66 -13.77 -6.87 -10.88
N CYS A 67 -12.66 -6.25 -10.45
CA CYS A 67 -11.65 -5.71 -11.36
C CYS A 67 -10.86 -6.85 -12.01
N ARG A 68 -10.86 -6.90 -13.35
CA ARG A 68 -10.15 -7.95 -14.11
C ARG A 68 -8.64 -7.73 -14.22
N SER A 69 -8.16 -6.52 -13.93
CA SER A 69 -6.74 -6.18 -14.01
C SER A 69 -6.37 -5.04 -13.05
N LEU A 70 -5.10 -5.02 -12.66
CA LEU A 70 -4.47 -3.91 -11.92
C LEU A 70 -4.11 -2.79 -12.89
N THR A 71 -5.13 -2.06 -13.36
CA THR A 71 -4.91 -0.81 -14.11
C THR A 71 -4.26 0.24 -13.19
N PRO A 72 -3.64 1.30 -13.73
CA PRO A 72 -3.05 2.36 -12.89
C PRO A 72 -4.02 2.94 -11.85
N ALA A 73 -5.29 3.14 -12.23
CA ALA A 73 -6.31 3.64 -11.32
C ALA A 73 -6.67 2.64 -10.20
N VAL A 74 -6.76 1.35 -10.53
CA VAL A 74 -7.01 0.29 -9.53
C VAL A 74 -5.80 0.14 -8.60
N TYR A 75 -4.58 0.23 -9.15
CA TYR A 75 -3.34 0.17 -8.38
C TYR A 75 -3.26 1.31 -7.35
N GLU A 76 -3.51 2.55 -7.76
CA GLU A 76 -3.55 3.69 -6.83
C GLU A 76 -4.67 3.59 -5.82
N ARG A 77 -5.87 3.12 -6.22
CA ARG A 77 -6.98 2.86 -5.29
C ARG A 77 -6.57 1.89 -4.19
N VAL A 78 -5.86 0.82 -4.53
CA VAL A 78 -5.33 -0.13 -3.53
C VAL A 78 -4.34 0.57 -2.61
N GLY A 79 -3.34 1.28 -3.15
CA GLY A 79 -2.38 2.03 -2.35
C GLY A 79 -3.06 3.00 -1.37
N ASP A 80 -4.08 3.70 -1.82
CA ASP A 80 -4.85 4.63 -0.99
C ASP A 80 -5.64 3.97 0.13
N LEU A 81 -6.12 2.72 -0.05
CA LEU A 81 -6.76 1.99 1.05
C LEU A 81 -5.78 1.76 2.20
N PHE A 82 -4.53 1.39 1.89
CA PHE A 82 -3.50 1.21 2.91
C PHE A 82 -3.06 2.55 3.51
N ARG A 83 -2.82 3.57 2.70
CA ARG A 83 -2.47 4.92 3.19
C ARG A 83 -3.54 5.50 4.12
N ARG A 84 -4.83 5.40 3.75
CA ARG A 84 -5.95 5.82 4.62
C ARG A 84 -6.01 5.02 5.93
N ARG A 85 -5.66 3.73 5.90
CA ARG A 85 -5.76 2.86 7.08
C ARG A 85 -4.60 3.04 8.06
N PHE A 86 -3.40 3.29 7.56
CA PHE A 86 -2.14 3.21 8.33
C PHE A 86 -1.37 4.53 8.40
N GLY A 87 -1.81 5.56 7.67
CA GLY A 87 -1.22 6.90 7.71
C GLY A 87 0.17 6.95 7.09
N ASP A 88 1.00 7.85 7.61
CA ASP A 88 2.27 8.28 7.00
C ASP A 88 3.31 7.16 6.83
N HIS A 89 3.17 6.04 7.53
CA HIS A 89 4.09 4.91 7.46
C HIS A 89 3.45 3.67 6.82
N ALA A 90 2.41 3.85 6.01
CA ALA A 90 1.63 2.75 5.46
C ALA A 90 2.45 1.70 4.67
N GLY A 91 3.56 2.09 4.05
CA GLY A 91 4.44 1.16 3.34
C GLY A 91 5.11 0.13 4.25
N TRP A 92 5.32 0.44 5.53
CA TRP A 92 5.96 -0.46 6.48
C TRP A 92 5.08 -1.65 6.88
N VAL A 93 3.76 -1.53 6.69
CA VAL A 93 2.80 -2.62 6.98
C VAL A 93 3.06 -3.84 6.11
N GLN A 94 3.58 -3.65 4.90
CA GLN A 94 3.93 -4.77 4.02
C GLN A 94 5.08 -5.62 4.59
N ARG A 95 5.99 -5.03 5.39
CA ARG A 95 7.06 -5.77 6.08
C ARG A 95 6.56 -6.47 7.34
N ALA A 96 5.62 -5.84 8.04
CA ALA A 96 4.99 -6.37 9.25
C ALA A 96 3.75 -7.19 8.89
N ALA A 97 3.96 -8.37 8.29
CA ALA A 97 2.98 -9.45 8.11
C ALA A 97 1.56 -9.17 8.68
N THR A 98 0.65 -8.58 7.90
CA THR A 98 -0.76 -8.53 8.33
C THR A 98 -1.36 -9.95 8.29
N PRO A 99 -2.22 -10.41 9.26
CA PRO A 99 -3.04 -9.61 10.18
C PRO A 99 -3.22 -10.19 11.63
N PRO A 100 -4.15 -9.64 12.46
CA PRO A 100 -5.46 -10.28 12.44
C PRO A 100 -6.62 -9.34 12.07
N SER A 101 -7.63 -10.01 11.50
CA SER A 101 -9.01 -9.62 11.23
C SER A 101 -9.67 -8.72 12.29
N PRO A 102 -10.82 -8.09 11.96
CA PRO A 102 -11.33 -6.94 12.69
C PRO A 102 -11.51 -7.28 14.15
N LEU A 103 -10.92 -6.46 15.03
CA LEU A 103 -11.40 -6.38 16.39
C LEU A 103 -12.88 -6.08 16.31
N ARG A 104 -13.64 -7.12 16.65
CA ARG A 104 -14.99 -7.09 17.15
C ARG A 104 -15.04 -6.11 18.32
N LEU A 105 -15.08 -4.81 18.03
CA LEU A 105 -15.73 -3.85 18.91
C LEU A 105 -17.24 -4.04 18.72
N ALA A 106 -17.74 -5.21 19.13
CA ALA A 106 -19.11 -5.28 19.56
C ALA A 106 -19.16 -4.45 20.85
N PRO A 107 -20.04 -3.44 20.97
CA PRO A 107 -20.25 -2.79 22.26
C PRO A 107 -20.63 -3.87 23.28
N PRO A 108 -20.26 -3.74 24.56
CA PRO A 108 -20.66 -4.69 25.58
C PRO A 108 -22.19 -4.74 25.62
N THR A 109 -22.78 -5.79 25.07
CA THR A 109 -24.18 -6.09 25.34
C THR A 109 -24.23 -6.48 26.80
N HIS A 110 -24.72 -5.55 27.63
CA HIS A 110 -25.20 -5.86 28.96
C HIS A 110 -26.12 -7.08 28.85
N ARG A 111 -25.63 -8.25 29.26
CA ARG A 111 -26.50 -9.37 29.57
C ARG A 111 -27.36 -8.89 30.73
N ARG A 112 -28.62 -8.57 30.44
CA ARG A 112 -29.67 -8.59 31.46
C ARG A 112 -29.66 -10.01 32.02
N VAL A 113 -29.25 -10.14 33.27
CA VAL A 113 -29.62 -11.29 34.09
C VAL A 113 -31.15 -11.25 34.15
N ALA A 114 -31.81 -12.23 33.53
CA ALA A 114 -33.21 -12.49 33.81
C ALA A 114 -33.26 -13.03 35.24
N ILE A 115 -34.06 -12.35 36.06
CA ILE A 115 -34.38 -12.69 37.45
C ILE A 115 -35.24 -13.96 37.43
#